data_AF-A0A2E7LDB0-F1
#
_entry.id   AF-A0A2E7LDB0-F1
#
_cell.length_a   1.000
_cell.length_b   1.000
_cell.length_c   1.000
_cell.angle_alpha   90.00
_cell.angle_beta   90.00
_cell.angle_gamma   90.00
#
_symmetry.space_group_name_H-M   'P 1'
#
loop_
_entity.id
_entity.type
_entity.pdbx_description
1 polymer ?
#
loop_
_entity_poly.entity_id
_entity_poly.type
_entity_poly.pdbx_seq_one_letter_code
_entity_poly.pdbx_strand_id
1 'polypeptide(L)'
;MCNSLPIQRIVSGGQTGVDRAALNVAIALHINHGGWCPRNRLAEDGRIPEIYCLTETESAGYPDRTRRNILDSHGTLILYQGQLHGGTKLTWQLAEELGMPHQLTDLQGEWATSSILRWITDHQITVLNVAGPRESSHPGIGKQAARFLERLLTPLPRR
;
A
#
# COMPACT_ATOMS: atom_id res chain seq x y z
N MET A 1 15.72 22.86 0.79
CA MET A 1 15.54 22.11 -0.46
C MET A 1 14.16 21.49 -0.42
N CYS A 2 13.33 21.73 -1.42
CA CYS A 2 11.98 21.17 -1.51
C CYS A 2 12.13 19.71 -1.95
N ASN A 3 12.13 18.76 -1.01
CA ASN A 3 12.11 17.35 -1.36
C ASN A 3 10.68 17.00 -1.78
N SER A 4 10.41 17.08 -3.09
CA SER A 4 9.35 16.25 -3.66
C SER A 4 9.67 14.79 -3.30
N LEU A 5 8.66 14.05 -2.83
CA LEU A 5 8.88 12.66 -2.50
C LEU A 5 9.33 11.90 -3.75
N PRO A 6 10.32 10.99 -3.64
CA PRO A 6 10.83 10.25 -4.79
C PRO A 6 9.86 9.19 -5.33
N ILE A 7 8.63 9.11 -4.82
CA ILE A 7 7.62 8.13 -5.24
C ILE A 7 7.19 8.41 -6.68
N GLN A 8 7.56 7.49 -7.57
CA GLN A 8 7.18 7.49 -8.98
C GLN A 8 6.02 6.54 -9.26
N ARG A 9 5.84 5.52 -8.40
CA ARG A 9 4.79 4.51 -8.55
C ARG A 9 4.28 4.01 -7.21
N ILE A 10 2.97 3.77 -7.12
CA ILE A 10 2.32 3.06 -6.01
C ILE A 10 1.81 1.71 -6.51
N VAL A 11 2.15 0.63 -5.80
CA VAL A 11 1.65 -0.72 -6.10
C VAL A 11 0.85 -1.27 -4.93
N SER A 12 -0.10 -2.15 -5.23
CA SER A 12 -0.99 -2.73 -4.23
C SER A 12 -1.69 -3.99 -4.78
N GLY A 13 -2.22 -4.83 -3.88
CA GLY A 13 -2.88 -6.08 -4.20
C GLY A 13 -4.30 -5.97 -4.74
N GLY A 14 -4.90 -4.78 -4.71
CA GLY A 14 -6.25 -4.53 -5.20
C GLY A 14 -7.38 -5.15 -4.37
N GLN A 15 -7.12 -5.60 -3.14
CA GLN A 15 -8.20 -5.94 -2.19
C GLN A 15 -9.00 -4.67 -1.82
N THR A 16 -10.19 -4.82 -1.24
CA THR A 16 -10.89 -3.71 -0.57
C THR A 16 -10.05 -3.15 0.60
N GLY A 17 -10.48 -2.03 1.19
CA GLY A 17 -9.78 -1.41 2.31
C GLY A 17 -8.49 -0.71 1.87
N VAL A 18 -7.38 -1.01 2.53
CA VAL A 18 -6.10 -0.30 2.34
C VAL A 18 -5.58 -0.42 0.91
N ASP A 19 -5.63 -1.61 0.33
CA ASP A 19 -5.14 -1.87 -1.02
C ASP A 19 -5.83 -0.93 -2.03
N ARG A 20 -7.16 -0.79 -1.93
CA ARG A 20 -7.95 0.09 -2.81
C ARG A 20 -7.71 1.55 -2.55
N ALA A 21 -7.57 1.94 -1.28
CA ALA A 21 -7.27 3.30 -0.90
C ALA A 21 -5.96 3.77 -1.55
N ALA A 22 -4.92 2.92 -1.53
CA ALA A 22 -3.64 3.24 -2.16
C ALA A 22 -3.76 3.49 -3.66
N LEU A 23 -4.49 2.64 -4.38
CA LEU A 23 -4.70 2.79 -5.82
C LEU A 23 -5.54 4.03 -6.14
N ASN A 24 -6.58 4.30 -5.36
CA ASN A 24 -7.42 5.50 -5.52
C ASN A 24 -6.64 6.79 -5.30
N VAL A 25 -5.80 6.86 -4.26
CA VAL A 25 -4.96 8.02 -3.98
C VAL A 25 -3.92 8.22 -5.09
N ALA A 26 -3.31 7.14 -5.59
CA ALA A 26 -2.37 7.22 -6.70
C ALA A 26 -3.04 7.82 -7.96
N ILE A 27 -4.24 7.35 -8.31
CA ILE A 27 -5.03 7.90 -9.43
C ILE A 27 -5.34 9.39 -9.19
N ALA A 28 -5.84 9.74 -8.01
CA ALA A 28 -6.24 11.12 -7.67
C ALA A 28 -5.06 12.10 -7.70
N LEU A 29 -3.85 11.64 -7.34
CA LEU A 29 -2.63 12.45 -7.34
C LEU A 29 -1.82 12.34 -8.64
N HIS A 30 -2.35 11.65 -9.66
CA HIS A 30 -1.66 11.39 -10.93
C HIS A 30 -0.29 10.70 -10.77
N ILE A 31 -0.15 9.84 -9.76
CA ILE A 31 1.01 8.97 -9.56
C ILE A 31 0.76 7.66 -10.31
N ASN A 32 1.75 7.12 -11.01
CA ASN A 32 1.61 5.83 -11.68
C ASN A 32 1.18 4.75 -10.67
N HIS A 33 0.21 3.92 -11.02
CA HIS A 33 -0.29 2.85 -10.15
C HIS A 33 -0.19 1.46 -10.78
N GLY A 34 -0.36 0.43 -9.95
CA GLY A 34 -0.47 -0.95 -10.43
C GLY A 34 -0.25 -1.96 -9.31
N GLY A 35 0.37 -3.08 -9.64
CA GLY A 35 0.67 -4.16 -8.70
C GLY A 35 0.13 -5.50 -9.18
N TRP A 36 0.30 -6.51 -8.34
CA TRP A 36 -0.13 -7.88 -8.59
C TRP A 36 -1.43 -8.18 -7.87
N CYS A 37 -2.40 -8.75 -8.58
CA CYS A 37 -3.66 -9.23 -8.01
C CYS A 37 -3.84 -10.74 -8.27
N PRO A 38 -4.74 -11.42 -7.54
CA PRO A 38 -5.02 -12.84 -7.81
C PRO A 38 -5.51 -13.08 -9.24
N ARG A 39 -5.33 -14.30 -9.75
CA ARG A 39 -5.97 -14.77 -10.99
C ARG A 39 -7.47 -14.44 -10.98
N ASN A 40 -8.00 -14.05 -12.13
CA ASN A 40 -9.35 -13.53 -12.35
C ASN A 40 -9.65 -12.22 -11.62
N ARG A 41 -8.61 -11.53 -11.16
CA ARG A 41 -8.68 -10.27 -10.40
C ARG A 41 -9.61 -10.36 -9.19
N LEU A 42 -9.48 -11.40 -8.37
CA LEU A 42 -10.39 -11.62 -7.24
C LEU A 42 -10.11 -10.65 -6.07
N ALA A 43 -11.18 -10.11 -5.49
CA ALA A 43 -11.24 -9.40 -4.21
C ALA A 43 -12.48 -9.86 -3.42
N GLU A 44 -12.63 -9.41 -2.17
CA GLU A 44 -13.78 -9.83 -1.33
C GLU A 44 -15.13 -9.33 -1.84
N ASP A 45 -15.12 -8.24 -2.60
CA ASP A 45 -16.30 -7.61 -3.23
C ASP A 45 -16.51 -8.06 -4.68
N GLY A 46 -15.79 -9.09 -5.12
CA GLY A 46 -15.89 -9.66 -6.46
C GLY A 46 -14.68 -9.33 -7.34
N ARG A 47 -14.92 -9.13 -8.64
CA ARG A 47 -13.83 -8.83 -9.59
C ARG A 47 -13.34 -7.39 -9.40
N ILE A 48 -12.03 -7.24 -9.24
CA ILE A 48 -11.35 -5.95 -9.15
C ILE A 48 -11.58 -5.13 -10.44
N PRO A 49 -12.09 -3.89 -10.34
CA PRO A 49 -12.31 -3.01 -11.49
C PRO A 49 -11.09 -2.82 -12.41
N GLU A 50 -11.34 -2.64 -13.70
CA GLU A 50 -10.29 -2.47 -14.75
C GLU A 50 -9.59 -1.11 -14.69
N ILE A 51 -10.14 -0.13 -13.96
CA ILE A 51 -9.48 1.18 -13.71
C ILE A 51 -8.15 1.04 -12.96
N TYR A 52 -7.92 -0.10 -12.31
CA TYR A 52 -6.68 -0.40 -11.61
C TYR A 52 -5.74 -1.18 -12.54
N CYS A 53 -4.57 -0.62 -12.85
CA CYS A 53 -3.55 -1.21 -13.73
C CYS A 53 -2.82 -2.41 -13.09
N LEU A 54 -3.56 -3.43 -12.68
CA LEU A 54 -3.06 -4.62 -11.98
C LEU A 54 -2.76 -5.75 -12.96
N THR A 55 -1.69 -6.50 -12.67
CA THR A 55 -1.30 -7.72 -13.37
C THR A 55 -1.74 -8.93 -12.57
N GLU A 56 -2.40 -9.89 -13.22
CA GLU A 56 -2.85 -11.11 -12.56
C GLU A 56 -1.67 -12.05 -12.27
N THR A 57 -1.70 -12.70 -11.12
CA THR A 57 -0.83 -13.84 -10.81
C THR A 57 -1.35 -15.13 -11.42
N GLU A 58 -0.48 -16.14 -11.52
CA GLU A 58 -0.88 -17.49 -11.93
C GLU A 58 -1.63 -18.26 -10.83
N SER A 59 -1.79 -17.72 -9.63
CA SER A 59 -2.63 -18.35 -8.60
C SER A 59 -3.77 -17.43 -8.20
N ALA A 60 -4.85 -18.03 -7.72
CA ALA A 60 -5.92 -17.32 -7.02
C ALA A 60 -5.56 -17.02 -5.56
N GLY A 61 -4.38 -17.45 -5.10
CA GLY A 61 -3.95 -17.37 -3.71
C GLY A 61 -3.43 -15.98 -3.35
N TYR A 62 -3.82 -15.49 -2.18
CA TYR A 62 -3.32 -14.24 -1.63
C TYR A 62 -1.80 -14.20 -1.36
N PRO A 63 -1.10 -15.30 -0.96
CA PRO A 63 0.33 -15.23 -0.69
C PRO A 63 1.16 -14.81 -1.91
N ASP A 64 0.84 -15.32 -3.10
CA ASP A 64 1.66 -15.08 -4.30
C ASP A 64 1.59 -13.61 -4.73
N ARG A 65 0.37 -13.03 -4.77
CA ARG A 65 0.21 -11.61 -5.09
C ARG A 65 0.86 -10.71 -4.05
N THR A 66 0.80 -11.07 -2.76
CA THR A 66 1.47 -10.32 -1.69
C THR A 66 2.99 -10.37 -1.86
N ARG A 67 3.56 -11.55 -2.07
CA ARG A 67 4.99 -11.74 -2.25
C ARG A 67 5.52 -10.98 -3.45
N ARG A 68 4.82 -11.01 -4.59
CA ARG A 68 5.23 -10.27 -5.80
C ARG A 68 5.14 -8.75 -5.61
N ASN A 69 4.10 -8.23 -4.96
CA ASN A 69 4.02 -6.79 -4.65
C ASN A 69 5.16 -6.33 -3.73
N ILE A 70 5.61 -7.18 -2.79
CA ILE A 70 6.78 -6.87 -1.95
C ILE A 70 8.06 -6.84 -2.79
N LEU A 71 8.33 -7.91 -3.56
CA LEU A 71 9.56 -8.07 -4.35
C LEU A 71 9.71 -7.05 -5.49
N ASP A 72 8.60 -6.68 -6.15
CA ASP A 72 8.60 -5.74 -7.28
C ASP A 72 8.41 -4.28 -6.81
N SER A 73 8.75 -4.00 -5.56
CA SER A 73 8.74 -2.66 -4.97
C SER A 73 10.05 -2.38 -4.24
N HIS A 74 10.34 -1.10 -4.00
CA HIS A 74 11.53 -0.68 -3.24
C HIS A 74 11.29 -0.68 -1.73
N GLY A 75 10.02 -0.68 -1.31
CA GLY A 75 9.65 -0.94 0.06
C GLY A 75 8.14 -1.01 0.25
N THR A 76 7.73 -1.62 1.37
CA THR A 76 6.32 -1.86 1.69
C THR A 76 5.87 -1.06 2.92
N LEU A 77 4.94 -0.13 2.72
CA LEU A 77 4.23 0.55 3.80
C LEU A 77 3.00 -0.28 4.19
N ILE A 78 2.99 -0.76 5.43
CA ILE A 78 1.94 -1.63 5.97
C ILE A 78 1.10 -0.81 6.94
N LEU A 79 -0.13 -0.50 6.53
CA LEU A 79 -1.11 0.22 7.33
C LEU A 79 -1.98 -0.76 8.11
N TYR A 80 -2.21 -0.48 9.38
CA TYR A 80 -3.04 -1.33 10.24
C TYR A 80 -3.74 -0.52 11.33
N GLN A 81 -4.56 -1.19 12.13
CA GLN A 81 -5.16 -0.63 13.33
C GLN A 81 -4.94 -1.59 14.49
N GLY A 82 -4.22 -1.16 15.54
CA GLY A 82 -4.03 -1.96 16.74
C GLY A 82 -3.13 -3.18 16.51
N GLN A 83 -3.67 -4.40 16.47
CA GLN A 83 -2.86 -5.61 16.29
C GLN A 83 -2.82 -6.06 14.83
N LEU A 84 -1.65 -6.54 14.38
CA LEU A 84 -1.50 -7.17 13.07
C LEU A 84 -2.17 -8.55 13.07
N HIS A 85 -3.09 -8.77 12.13
CA HIS A 85 -3.75 -10.05 11.91
C HIS A 85 -3.88 -10.36 10.41
N GLY A 86 -4.27 -11.61 10.11
CA GLY A 86 -4.61 -12.07 8.76
C GLY A 86 -3.56 -11.71 7.70
N GLY A 87 -4.03 -11.23 6.55
CA GLY A 87 -3.18 -10.84 5.41
C GLY A 87 -2.19 -9.72 5.72
N THR A 88 -2.51 -8.82 6.66
CA THR A 88 -1.60 -7.75 7.08
C THR A 88 -0.40 -8.32 7.83
N LYS A 89 -0.63 -9.24 8.77
CA LYS A 89 0.45 -9.95 9.47
C LYS A 89 1.30 -10.77 8.50
N LEU A 90 0.67 -11.46 7.55
CA LEU A 90 1.38 -12.20 6.49
C LEU A 90 2.29 -11.27 5.67
N THR A 91 1.82 -10.08 5.31
CA THR A 91 2.62 -9.10 4.55
C THR A 91 3.86 -8.67 5.31
N TRP A 92 3.71 -8.39 6.62
CA TRP A 92 4.85 -8.05 7.48
C TRP A 92 5.84 -9.20 7.59
N GLN A 93 5.36 -10.42 7.87
CA GLN A 93 6.22 -11.61 7.95
C GLN A 93 6.98 -11.86 6.65
N LEU A 94 6.32 -11.74 5.49
CA LEU A 94 6.98 -11.90 4.20
C LEU A 94 8.01 -10.80 3.93
N ALA A 95 7.74 -9.55 4.30
CA ALA A 95 8.70 -8.47 4.11
C ALA A 95 9.97 -8.68 4.96
N GLU A 96 9.80 -9.11 6.21
CA GLU A 96 10.90 -9.53 7.11
C GLU A 96 11.69 -10.71 6.52
N GLU A 97 11.00 -11.80 6.14
CA GLU A 97 11.62 -13.01 5.59
C GLU A 97 12.39 -12.76 4.30
N LEU A 98 11.92 -11.83 3.47
CA LEU A 98 12.58 -11.45 2.20
C LEU A 98 13.68 -10.40 2.39
N GLY A 99 13.84 -9.83 3.58
CA GLY A 99 14.79 -8.74 3.85
C GLY A 99 14.47 -7.44 3.11
N MET A 100 13.21 -7.23 2.74
CA MET A 100 12.79 -6.05 1.97
C MET A 100 12.44 -4.89 2.93
N PRO A 101 12.82 -3.63 2.60
CA PRO A 101 12.45 -2.48 3.41
C PRO A 101 10.94 -2.40 3.64
N HIS A 102 10.53 -2.23 4.89
CA HIS A 102 9.13 -2.07 5.21
C HIS A 102 8.93 -1.14 6.42
N GLN A 103 7.76 -0.54 6.48
CA GLN A 103 7.38 0.38 7.56
C GLN A 103 5.97 0.02 8.03
N LEU A 104 5.85 -0.28 9.32
CA LEU A 104 4.56 -0.45 10.00
C LEU A 104 4.02 0.93 10.38
N THR A 105 2.73 1.18 10.14
CA THR A 105 2.04 2.40 10.59
C THR A 105 0.65 2.07 11.13
N ASP A 106 0.48 2.30 12.43
CA ASP A 106 -0.83 2.22 13.07
C ASP A 106 -1.65 3.47 12.73
N LEU A 107 -2.86 3.26 12.22
CA LEU A 107 -3.81 4.32 11.91
C LEU A 107 -4.70 4.68 13.11
N GLN A 108 -4.58 4.00 14.26
CA GLN A 108 -5.18 4.43 15.51
C GLN A 108 -4.39 5.61 16.09
N GLY A 109 -4.94 6.82 15.99
CA GLY A 109 -4.39 8.03 16.60
C GLY A 109 -3.87 9.08 15.61
N GLU A 110 -2.97 9.95 16.08
CA GLU A 110 -2.39 11.01 15.27
C GLU A 110 -1.30 10.47 14.32
N TRP A 111 -1.39 10.85 13.05
CA TRP A 111 -0.44 10.42 12.03
C TRP A 111 0.78 11.35 11.97
N ALA A 112 1.91 10.87 12.49
CA ALA A 112 3.21 11.49 12.27
C ALA A 112 3.83 10.95 10.96
N THR A 113 3.80 11.74 9.89
CA THR A 113 4.33 11.32 8.58
C THR A 113 5.85 11.45 8.48
N SER A 114 6.50 12.21 9.36
CA SER A 114 7.93 12.53 9.29
C SER A 114 8.86 11.32 9.33
N SER A 115 8.55 10.31 10.14
CA SER A 115 9.31 9.06 10.20
C SER A 115 9.23 8.28 8.89
N ILE A 116 8.05 8.26 8.27
CA ILE A 116 7.77 7.55 7.02
C ILE A 116 8.45 8.26 5.84
N LEU A 117 8.43 9.60 5.82
CA LEU A 117 9.15 10.40 4.82
C LEU A 117 10.67 10.16 4.91
N ARG A 118 11.21 10.04 6.14
CA ARG A 118 12.61 9.68 6.36
C ARG A 118 12.89 8.27 5.85
N TRP A 119 12.08 7.28 6.22
CA TRP A 119 12.21 5.90 5.73
C TRP A 119 12.19 5.83 4.19
N ILE A 120 11.27 6.54 3.53
CA ILE A 120 11.22 6.63 2.06
C ILE A 120 12.53 7.19 1.49
N THR A 121 13.10 8.22 2.13
CA THR A 121 14.32 8.88 1.67
C THR A 121 15.55 7.99 1.89
N ASP A 122 15.70 7.44 3.09
CA ASP A 122 16.86 6.64 3.50
C ASP A 122 16.97 5.35 2.69
N HIS A 123 15.83 4.74 2.32
CA HIS A 123 15.77 3.54 1.48
C HIS A 123 15.61 3.85 -0.03
N GLN A 124 15.63 5.13 -0.43
CA GLN A 124 15.46 5.56 -1.83
C GLN A 124 14.22 4.95 -2.51
N ILE A 125 13.10 4.90 -1.80
CA ILE A 125 11.90 4.23 -2.27
C ILE A 125 11.26 5.06 -3.38
N THR A 126 11.29 4.54 -4.62
CA THR A 126 10.58 5.14 -5.78
C THR A 126 9.34 4.36 -6.21
N VAL A 127 9.28 3.06 -5.88
CA VAL A 127 8.11 2.20 -6.07
C VAL A 127 7.65 1.75 -4.68
N LEU A 128 6.53 2.31 -4.23
CA LEU A 128 5.99 2.04 -2.90
C LEU A 128 4.87 1.02 -2.98
N ASN A 129 5.07 -0.14 -2.35
CA ASN A 129 3.96 -1.06 -2.08
C ASN A 129 3.19 -0.57 -0.85
N VAL A 130 1.86 -0.54 -0.93
CA VAL A 130 1.00 -0.21 0.21
C VAL A 130 0.06 -1.38 0.45
N ALA A 131 0.04 -1.87 1.69
CA ALA A 131 -0.75 -3.03 2.08
C ALA A 131 -1.42 -2.82 3.43
N GLY A 132 -2.53 -3.52 3.68
CA GLY A 132 -3.22 -3.48 4.95
C GLY A 132 -4.51 -4.30 4.94
N PRO A 133 -5.35 -4.17 5.98
CA PRO A 133 -6.55 -5.00 6.09
C PRO A 133 -7.61 -4.63 5.05
N ARG A 134 -8.42 -5.65 4.73
CA ARG A 134 -9.61 -5.54 3.87
C ARG A 134 -10.77 -4.89 4.61
N GLU A 135 -11.67 -4.27 3.87
CA GLU A 135 -12.78 -3.48 4.42
C GLU A 135 -13.68 -4.31 5.34
N SER A 136 -14.01 -5.55 4.98
CA SER A 136 -14.85 -6.41 5.81
C SER A 136 -14.26 -6.73 7.19
N SER A 137 -12.93 -6.63 7.34
CA SER A 137 -12.25 -6.89 8.60
C SER A 137 -12.13 -5.64 9.47
N HIS A 138 -12.01 -4.47 8.83
CA HIS A 138 -11.83 -3.16 9.48
C HIS A 138 -12.72 -2.14 8.76
N PRO A 139 -14.02 -2.08 9.07
CA PRO A 139 -14.92 -1.14 8.42
C PRO A 139 -14.43 0.30 8.57
N GLY A 140 -14.33 1.02 7.45
CA GLY A 140 -13.83 2.39 7.37
C GLY A 140 -12.33 2.50 7.13
N ILE A 141 -11.56 1.40 7.13
CA ILE A 141 -10.10 1.45 6.98
C ILE A 141 -9.69 2.05 5.63
N GLY A 142 -10.40 1.74 4.54
CA GLY A 142 -10.06 2.30 3.23
C GLY A 142 -10.12 3.83 3.22
N LYS A 143 -11.17 4.41 3.83
CA LYS A 143 -11.31 5.87 3.95
C LYS A 143 -10.21 6.49 4.82
N GLN A 144 -9.85 5.80 5.91
CA GLN A 144 -8.80 6.28 6.80
C GLN A 144 -7.42 6.23 6.13
N ALA A 145 -7.10 5.11 5.46
CA ALA A 145 -5.88 4.94 4.70
C ALA A 145 -5.75 5.97 3.58
N ALA A 146 -6.84 6.27 2.86
CA ALA A 146 -6.83 7.30 1.81
C ALA A 146 -6.43 8.68 2.37
N ARG A 147 -7.08 9.14 3.45
CA ARG A 147 -6.74 10.41 4.11
C ARG A 147 -5.30 10.47 4.61
N PHE A 148 -4.83 9.36 5.16
CA PHE A 148 -3.45 9.24 5.62
C PHE A 148 -2.47 9.36 4.45
N LEU A 149 -2.70 8.62 3.36
CA LEU A 149 -1.85 8.62 2.17
C LEU A 149 -1.88 9.97 1.45
N GLU A 150 -3.04 10.62 1.35
CA GLU A 150 -3.16 11.99 0.82
C GLU A 150 -2.30 12.96 1.63
N ARG A 151 -2.35 12.90 2.96
CA ARG A 151 -1.50 13.73 3.83
C ARG A 151 -0.01 13.42 3.68
N LEU A 152 0.35 12.15 3.45
CA LEU A 152 1.73 11.72 3.27
C LEU A 152 2.29 12.16 1.92
N LEU A 153 1.50 12.04 0.85
CA LEU A 153 1.95 12.16 -0.54
C LEU A 153 1.68 13.54 -1.15
N THR A 154 0.78 14.33 -0.59
CA THR A 154 0.54 15.70 -1.07
C THR A 154 1.73 16.58 -0.68
N PRO A 155 2.39 17.25 -1.64
CA PRO A 155 3.44 18.21 -1.32
C PRO A 155 2.90 19.30 -0.39
N LEU A 156 3.63 19.62 0.69
CA LEU A 156 3.28 20.78 1.49
C LEU A 156 3.31 22.03 0.60
N PRO A 157 2.26 22.87 0.61
CA PRO A 157 2.26 24.11 -0.17
C PRO A 157 3.47 24.95 0.22
N ARG A 158 4.14 25.50 -0.80
CA ARG A 158 5.25 26.44 -0.64
C ARG A 158 4.73 27.61 0.19
N ARG A 159 5.31 27.83 1.37
CA ARG A 159 5.23 29.13 2.05
C ARG A 159 6.20 30.09 1.38
#